data_AF-A0A0S6UUY7-F1
#
_entry.id   AF-A0A0S6UUY7-F1
#
_cell.length_a   1.000
_cell.length_b   1.000
_cell.length_c   1.000
_cell.angle_alpha   90.00
_cell.angle_beta   90.00
_cell.angle_gamma   90.00
#
_symmetry.space_group_name_H-M   'P 1'
#
loop_
_entity.id
_entity.type
_entity.pdbx_description
1 polymer ?
#
loop_
_entity_poly.entity_id
_entity_poly.type
_entity_poly.pdbx_seq_one_letter_code
_entity_poly.pdbx_strand_id
1 'polypeptide(L)'
;MSLFSAFSSIDVSIQARTPTDAAAKRLDGIGHVLSGLDISGIQTQADVNRTLWTLDAASKCVRAVLAEFRTQPATEQLVRKSRNLIDLIERARDQVVSFQAHDPVLG
;
A
#
# COMPACT_ATOMS: atom_id res chain seq x y z
N MET A 1 -11.39 1.69 -12.80
CA MET A 1 -11.54 1.51 -11.34
C MET A 1 -10.14 1.25 -10.79
N SER A 2 -9.63 2.10 -9.89
CA SER A 2 -8.31 1.87 -9.29
C SER A 2 -8.39 0.65 -8.38
N LEU A 3 -7.40 -0.26 -8.47
CA LEU A 3 -7.25 -1.43 -7.60
C LEU A 3 -7.37 -1.06 -6.11
N PHE A 4 -7.01 0.18 -5.77
CA PHE A 4 -6.99 0.71 -4.42
C PHE A 4 -8.29 1.42 -4.00
N SER A 5 -9.25 1.63 -4.91
CA SER A 5 -10.55 2.26 -4.59
C SER A 5 -11.35 1.46 -3.56
N ALA A 6 -11.09 0.16 -3.41
CA ALA A 6 -11.71 -0.71 -2.40
C ALA A 6 -11.41 -0.29 -0.94
N PHE A 7 -10.39 0.56 -0.71
CA PHE A 7 -9.98 0.99 0.63
C PHE A 7 -10.57 2.33 1.07
N SER A 8 -11.20 3.07 0.15
CA SER A 8 -11.74 4.41 0.42
C SER A 8 -12.97 4.39 1.35
N SER A 9 -13.66 3.24 1.48
CA SER A 9 -14.94 3.14 2.20
C SER A 9 -14.83 2.84 3.71
N ILE A 10 -13.68 3.04 4.34
CA ILE A 10 -13.54 2.83 5.80
C ILE A 10 -13.60 4.19 6.50
N ASP A 11 -14.82 4.70 6.71
CA ASP A 11 -15.07 5.78 7.68
C ASP A 11 -15.22 5.16 9.08
N VAL A 12 -14.16 5.23 9.88
CA VAL A 12 -14.22 4.98 11.32
C VAL A 12 -13.58 6.14 12.06
N SER A 13 -14.36 7.20 12.21
CA SER A 13 -14.18 8.23 13.23
C SER A 13 -14.24 7.63 14.65
N ILE A 14 -13.15 7.01 15.10
CA ILE A 14 -12.98 6.55 16.49
C ILE A 14 -11.59 7.02 16.95
N GLN A 15 -11.50 7.93 17.91
CA GLN A 15 -10.25 8.24 18.62
C GLN A 15 -9.55 6.92 19.00
N ALA A 16 -8.28 6.74 18.63
CA ALA A 16 -7.57 5.49 18.92
C ALA A 16 -7.48 5.30 20.44
N ARG A 17 -8.18 4.30 20.99
CA ARG A 17 -8.23 4.02 22.43
C ARG A 17 -7.18 3.01 22.86
N THR A 18 -6.66 2.22 21.93
CA THR A 18 -5.63 1.20 22.17
C THR A 18 -4.47 1.33 21.17
N PRO A 19 -3.28 0.79 21.49
CA PRO A 19 -2.17 0.69 20.53
C PRO A 19 -2.58 0.02 19.22
N THR A 20 -3.44 -1.00 19.30
CA THR A 20 -4.03 -1.71 18.16
C THR A 20 -4.87 -0.79 17.26
N ASP A 21 -5.67 0.12 17.84
CA ASP A 21 -6.46 1.10 17.06
C ASP A 21 -5.56 2.11 16.35
N ALA A 22 -4.48 2.55 17.02
CA ALA A 22 -3.50 3.45 16.40
C ALA A 22 -2.77 2.77 15.23
N ALA A 23 -2.50 1.47 15.33
CA ALA A 23 -2.00 0.66 14.22
C ALA A 23 -3.00 0.59 13.07
N ALA A 24 -4.26 0.30 13.38
CA ALA A 24 -5.32 0.18 12.39
C ALA A 24 -5.46 1.47 11.56
N LYS A 25 -5.44 2.63 12.23
CA LYS A 25 -5.47 3.96 11.60
C LYS A 25 -4.25 4.23 10.73
N ARG A 26 -3.06 3.82 11.16
CA ARG A 26 -1.85 3.95 10.33
C ARG A 26 -1.97 3.10 9.06
N LEU A 27 -2.48 1.88 9.16
CA LEU A 27 -2.76 1.04 8.00
C LEU A 27 -3.83 1.66 7.08
N ASP A 28 -4.88 2.30 7.63
CA ASP A 28 -5.86 3.05 6.84
C ASP A 28 -5.23 4.23 6.11
N GLY A 29 -4.40 5.02 6.79
CA GLY A 29 -3.69 6.14 6.19
C GLY A 29 -2.78 5.70 5.04
N ILE A 30 -2.07 4.57 5.19
CA ILE A 30 -1.26 4.00 4.11
C ILE A 30 -2.14 3.57 2.94
N GLY A 31 -3.25 2.87 3.21
CA GLY A 31 -4.21 2.46 2.18
C GLY A 31 -4.80 3.66 1.42
N HIS A 32 -5.12 4.74 2.13
CA HIS A 32 -5.63 5.98 1.53
C HIS A 32 -4.60 6.64 0.62
N VAL A 33 -3.34 6.78 1.07
CA VAL A 33 -2.26 7.32 0.22
C VAL A 33 -2.07 6.48 -1.04
N LEU A 34 -2.08 5.15 -0.91
CA LEU A 34 -1.99 4.25 -2.07
C LEU A 34 -3.19 4.38 -3.02
N SER A 35 -4.37 4.72 -2.51
CA SER A 35 -5.56 4.93 -3.35
C SER A 35 -5.47 6.14 -4.28
N GLY A 36 -4.63 7.12 -3.94
CA GLY A 36 -4.31 8.26 -4.79
C GLY A 36 -3.21 8.01 -5.81
N LEU A 37 -2.58 6.82 -5.85
CA LEU A 37 -1.57 6.50 -6.87
C LEU A 37 -2.24 6.28 -8.22
N ASP A 38 -1.97 7.17 -9.15
CA ASP A 38 -2.37 7.05 -10.55
C ASP A 38 -1.34 6.25 -11.35
N ILE A 39 -1.53 4.93 -11.39
CA ILE A 39 -0.71 4.01 -12.20
C ILE A 39 -1.01 4.19 -13.69
N SER A 40 -2.23 4.63 -14.06
CA SER A 40 -2.59 4.88 -15.45
C SER A 40 -1.89 6.10 -16.06
N GLY A 41 -1.38 7.02 -15.23
CA GLY A 41 -0.62 8.19 -15.64
C GLY A 41 0.87 7.96 -15.90
N ILE A 42 1.38 6.72 -15.78
CA ILE A 42 2.80 6.40 -16.01
C ILE A 42 3.12 6.51 -17.51
N GLN A 43 4.08 7.37 -17.85
CA GLN A 43 4.51 7.59 -19.24
C GLN A 43 6.02 7.48 -19.44
N THR A 44 6.81 7.69 -18.38
CA THR A 44 8.26 7.72 -18.47
C THR A 44 8.91 6.74 -17.51
N GLN A 45 10.17 6.37 -17.78
CA GLN A 45 10.98 5.59 -16.83
C GLN A 45 11.13 6.30 -15.48
N ALA A 46 11.11 7.63 -15.45
CA ALA A 46 11.13 8.40 -14.20
C ALA A 46 9.83 8.19 -13.39
N ASP A 47 8.67 8.13 -14.06
CA ASP A 47 7.38 7.85 -13.41
C ASP A 47 7.33 6.42 -12.86
N VAL A 48 7.84 5.46 -13.64
CA VAL A 48 8.01 4.07 -13.19
C VAL A 48 8.87 4.01 -11.94
N ASN A 49 10.07 4.59 -11.97
CA ASN A 49 10.99 4.58 -10.83
C ASN A 49 10.38 5.27 -9.59
N ARG A 50 9.69 6.40 -9.79
CA ARG A 50 8.99 7.12 -8.72
C ARG A 50 7.88 6.28 -8.10
N THR A 51 7.10 5.59 -8.94
CA THR A 51 6.00 4.74 -8.50
C THR A 51 6.53 3.53 -7.73
N LEU A 52 7.55 2.85 -8.25
CA LEU A 52 8.20 1.72 -7.59
C LEU A 52 8.79 2.11 -6.23
N TRP A 53 9.47 3.26 -6.16
CA TRP A 53 10.00 3.77 -4.90
C TRP A 53 8.89 4.04 -3.88
N THR A 54 7.76 4.60 -4.32
CA THR A 54 6.61 4.87 -3.45
C THR A 54 5.97 3.57 -2.95
N LEU A 55 5.79 2.57 -3.82
CA LEU A 55 5.28 1.25 -3.47
C LEU A 55 6.21 0.53 -2.48
N ASP A 56 7.53 0.62 -2.66
CA ASP A 56 8.51 0.03 -1.75
C ASP A 56 8.49 0.70 -0.36
N ALA A 57 8.41 2.02 -0.31
CA ALA A 57 8.28 2.79 0.93
C ALA A 57 6.98 2.41 1.69
N ALA A 58 5.85 2.29 0.97
CA ALA A 58 4.59 1.84 1.56
C ALA A 58 4.69 0.42 2.11
N SER A 59 5.32 -0.51 1.38
CA SER A 59 5.51 -1.90 1.82
C SER A 59 6.33 -1.97 3.11
N LYS A 60 7.40 -1.19 3.20
CA LYS A 60 8.23 -1.06 4.42
C LYS A 60 7.41 -0.49 5.58
N CYS A 61 6.59 0.53 5.34
CA CYS A 61 5.74 1.13 6.36
C CYS A 61 4.72 0.13 6.91
N VAL A 62 4.03 -0.63 6.05
CA VAL A 62 3.09 -1.69 6.49
C VAL A 62 3.80 -2.75 7.31
N ARG A 63 4.99 -3.20 6.88
CA ARG A 63 5.78 -4.20 7.63
C ARG A 63 6.26 -3.68 8.98
N ALA A 64 6.64 -2.40 9.07
CA ALA A 64 7.02 -1.77 10.32
C ALA A 64 5.84 -1.72 11.29
N VAL A 65 4.67 -1.26 10.82
CA VAL A 65 3.44 -1.30 11.63
C VAL A 65 3.16 -2.73 12.10
N LEU A 66 3.18 -3.72 11.21
CA LEU A 66 2.93 -5.11 11.58
C LEU A 66 3.91 -5.63 12.64
N ALA A 67 5.19 -5.25 12.58
CA ALA A 67 6.21 -5.68 13.54
C ALA A 67 5.95 -5.16 14.96
N GLU A 68 5.42 -3.95 15.11
CA GLU A 68 5.10 -3.32 16.41
C GLU A 68 4.02 -4.06 17.21
N PHE A 69 3.15 -4.85 16.54
CA PHE A 69 2.00 -5.51 17.17
C PHE A 69 2.13 -7.04 17.22
N ARG A 70 3.23 -7.63 16.74
CA ARG A 70 3.42 -9.09 16.73
C ARG A 70 3.34 -9.74 18.11
N THR A 71 3.66 -9.00 19.16
CA THR A 71 3.65 -9.47 20.55
C THR A 71 2.33 -9.16 21.28
N GLN A 72 1.40 -8.45 20.63
CA GLN A 72 0.16 -8.02 21.26
C GLN A 72 -0.98 -9.02 20.99
N PRO A 73 -1.82 -9.31 22.00
CA PRO A 73 -2.96 -10.21 21.85
C PRO A 73 -4.04 -9.59 20.94
N ALA A 74 -4.86 -10.44 20.31
CA ALA A 74 -6.01 -10.06 19.48
C ALA A 74 -5.69 -9.18 18.25
N THR A 75 -4.53 -9.39 17.62
CA THR A 75 -4.05 -8.60 16.46
C THR A 75 -4.37 -9.23 15.09
N GLU A 76 -5.17 -10.30 15.05
CA GLU A 76 -5.50 -11.03 13.82
C GLU A 76 -6.07 -10.15 12.70
N GLN A 77 -6.92 -9.19 13.05
CA GLN A 77 -7.48 -8.24 12.09
C GLN A 77 -6.40 -7.30 11.52
N LEU A 78 -5.44 -6.86 12.33
CA LEU A 78 -4.30 -6.06 11.87
C LEU A 78 -3.38 -6.87 10.96
N VAL A 79 -3.13 -8.13 11.30
CA VAL A 79 -2.32 -9.05 10.48
C VAL A 79 -2.99 -9.23 9.12
N ARG A 80 -4.30 -9.50 9.09
CA ARG A 80 -5.07 -9.66 7.85
C ARG A 80 -5.04 -8.39 7.01
N LYS A 81 -5.27 -7.22 7.62
CA LYS A 81 -5.22 -5.93 6.92
C LYS A 81 -3.84 -5.63 6.34
N SER A 82 -2.79 -5.89 7.11
CA SER A 82 -1.40 -5.71 6.67
C SER A 82 -1.07 -6.60 5.48
N ARG A 83 -1.47 -7.88 5.52
CA ARG A 83 -1.29 -8.82 4.40
C ARG A 83 -2.03 -8.34 3.15
N ASN A 84 -3.30 -7.95 3.28
CA ASN A 84 -4.06 -7.41 2.15
C ASN A 84 -3.36 -6.20 1.52
N LEU A 85 -2.82 -5.27 2.31
CA LEU A 85 -2.08 -4.13 1.80
C LEU A 85 -0.80 -4.54 1.08
N ILE A 86 -0.04 -5.49 1.64
CA ILE A 86 1.18 -6.02 1.00
C ILE A 86 0.85 -6.65 -0.36
N ASP A 87 -0.17 -7.51 -0.42
CA ASP A 87 -0.59 -8.17 -1.66
C ASP A 87 -0.99 -7.17 -2.76
N LEU A 88 -1.58 -6.04 -2.39
CA LEU A 88 -1.98 -5.00 -3.35
C LEU A 88 -0.79 -4.18 -3.82
N ILE A 89 0.14 -3.88 -2.91
CA ILE A 89 1.40 -3.22 -3.26
C ILE A 89 2.20 -4.09 -4.22
N GLU A 90 2.24 -5.41 -3.98
CA GLU A 90 2.92 -6.37 -4.86
C GLU A 90 2.24 -6.45 -6.24
N ARG A 91 0.92 -6.56 -6.30
CA ARG A 91 0.19 -6.50 -7.58
C ARG A 91 0.41 -5.20 -8.35
N ALA A 92 0.43 -4.07 -7.65
CA ALA A 92 0.72 -2.78 -8.28
C ALA A 92 2.16 -2.71 -8.79
N ARG A 93 3.13 -3.27 -8.04
CA ARG A 93 4.52 -3.38 -8.48
C ARG A 93 4.63 -4.20 -9.76
N ASP A 94 3.96 -5.34 -9.83
CA ASP A 94 3.97 -6.20 -11.02
C ASP A 94 3.39 -5.47 -12.24
N GLN A 95 2.30 -4.72 -12.07
CA GLN A 95 1.75 -3.86 -13.12
C GLN A 95 2.75 -2.79 -13.55
N VAL A 96 3.42 -2.13 -12.59
CA VAL A 96 4.38 -1.06 -12.88
C VAL A 96 5.61 -1.58 -13.63
N VAL A 97 6.14 -2.74 -13.24
CA VAL A 97 7.27 -3.40 -13.91
C VAL A 97 6.89 -3.85 -15.32
N SER A 98 5.63 -4.23 -15.57
CA SER A 98 5.18 -4.61 -16.91
C SER A 98 5.32 -3.47 -17.94
N PHE A 99 5.26 -2.20 -17.53
CA PHE A 99 5.53 -1.06 -18.40
C PHE A 99 7.01 -0.98 -18.81
N GLN A 100 7.95 -1.41 -17.96
CA GLN A 100 9.38 -1.48 -18.32
C GLN A 100 9.64 -2.52 -19.41
N ALA A 101 8.87 -3.60 -19.44
CA ALA A 101 9.01 -4.67 -20.42
C ALA A 101 8.40 -4.31 -21.80
N HIS A 102 7.55 -3.27 -21.87
CA HIS A 102 6.89 -2.82 -23.10
C HIS A 102 7.66 -1.72 -23.86
N ASP A 103 8.82 -1.29 -23.37
CA ASP A 103 9.80 -0.51 -24.13
C ASP A 103 10.91 -1.43 -24.67
N PRO A 104 10.71 -2.12 -25.81
CA PRO A 104 11.85 -2.54 -26.61
C PRO A 104 12.41 -1.26 -27.25
N VAL A 105 13.44 -0.71 -26.63
CA VAL A 105 14.58 -0.08 -27.30
C VAL A 105 14.27 0.38 -28.73
N LEU A 106 13.73 1.60 -28.87
CA LEU A 106 14.04 2.43 -30.05
C LEU A 106 15.45 2.97 -29.82
N GLY A 107 16.43 2.12 -30.06
CA GLY A 107 17.85 2.43 -30.16
C GLY A 107 18.35 2.05 -31.54
#